data_AF-A0A3M6ELI9-F1
#
_entry.id   AF-A0A3M6ELI9-F1
#
_cell.length_a   1.000
_cell.length_b   1.000
_cell.length_c   1.000
_cell.angle_alpha   90.00
_cell.angle_beta   90.00
_cell.angle_gamma   90.00
#
_symmetry.space_group_name_H-M   'P 1'
#
loop_
_entity.id
_entity.type
_entity.pdbx_description
1 polymer ?
#
loop_
_entity_poly.entity_id
_entity_poly.type
_entity_poly.pdbx_seq_one_letter_code
_entity_poly.pdbx_strand_id
1 'polypeptide(L)'
;MLQVINGYLGDRGLMLRQGNEVDATIIHAPSSTKNKDGKRDSEMHQTKKGNQYFFGMKAYIGINADSGLVHSLVGTAANVADVTQVDQLLHGEETYVIGDAGYTGEDKRAEHQDRQRIWSSEFF
;
A
#
# COMPACT_ATOMS: atom_id res chain seq x y z
N MET A 1 -22.88 19.49 -0.78
CA MET A 1 -22.36 18.93 -2.04
C MET A 1 -21.77 17.54 -1.82
N LEU A 2 -20.75 17.37 -0.95
CA LEU A 2 -20.18 16.05 -0.64
C LEU A 2 -21.20 15.03 -0.10
N GLN A 3 -22.11 15.44 0.79
CA GLN A 3 -23.19 14.55 1.29
C GLN A 3 -24.12 14.03 0.18
N VAL A 4 -24.38 14.84 -0.85
CA VAL A 4 -25.23 14.42 -1.98
C VAL A 4 -24.50 13.39 -2.84
N ILE A 5 -23.20 13.59 -3.04
CA ILE A 5 -22.32 12.64 -3.74
C ILE A 5 -22.23 11.33 -2.96
N ASN A 6 -21.96 11.39 -1.66
CA ASN A 6 -21.88 10.20 -0.80
C ASN A 6 -23.21 9.46 -0.71
N GLY A 7 -24.34 10.19 -0.66
CA GLY A 7 -25.68 9.59 -0.73
C GLY A 7 -25.90 8.84 -2.04
N TYR A 8 -25.61 9.47 -3.17
CA TYR A 8 -25.78 8.87 -4.49
C TYR A 8 -24.84 7.68 -4.74
N LEU A 9 -23.59 7.75 -4.26
CA LEU A 9 -22.65 6.63 -4.29
C LEU A 9 -23.12 5.48 -3.38
N GLY A 10 -23.61 5.82 -2.18
CA GLY A 10 -24.19 4.86 -1.24
C GLY A 10 -25.40 4.13 -1.82
N ASP A 11 -26.34 4.85 -2.44
CA ASP A 11 -27.56 4.30 -3.04
C ASP A 11 -27.24 3.36 -4.22
N ARG A 12 -26.10 3.56 -4.88
CA ARG A 12 -25.63 2.72 -5.99
C ARG A 12 -24.72 1.58 -5.57
N GLY A 13 -24.44 1.43 -4.26
CA GLY A 13 -23.49 0.44 -3.76
C GLY A 13 -22.05 0.71 -4.18
N LEU A 14 -21.73 1.95 -4.58
CA LEU A 14 -20.41 2.40 -5.03
C LEU A 14 -19.62 3.07 -3.90
N MET A 15 -20.13 3.04 -2.68
CA MET A 15 -19.43 3.51 -1.50
C MET A 15 -18.76 2.32 -0.83
N LEU A 16 -17.43 2.39 -0.69
CA LEU A 16 -16.72 1.43 0.13
C LEU A 16 -17.20 1.57 1.58
N ARG A 17 -17.70 0.46 2.12
CA ARG A 17 -18.23 0.42 3.49
C ARG A 17 -17.56 -0.63 4.35
N GLN A 18 -16.90 -1.63 3.73
CA GLN A 18 -16.33 -2.79 4.40
C GLN A 18 -15.18 -3.36 3.59
N GLY A 19 -14.16 -3.89 4.27
CA GLY A 19 -12.96 -4.47 3.66
C GLY A 19 -11.69 -3.90 4.27
N ASN A 20 -10.54 -4.25 3.68
CA ASN A 20 -9.25 -3.67 4.06
C ASN A 20 -8.62 -2.99 2.86
N GLU A 21 -8.07 -1.81 3.09
CA GLU A 21 -7.37 -1.01 2.11
C GLU A 21 -5.87 -1.08 2.40
N VAL A 22 -5.07 -1.26 1.35
CA VAL A 22 -3.60 -1.27 1.43
C VAL A 22 -3.01 -0.22 0.51
N ASP A 23 -2.07 0.57 1.02
CA ASP A 23 -1.35 1.59 0.25
C ASP A 23 0.14 1.62 0.58
N ALA A 24 0.95 2.12 -0.37
CA ALA A 24 2.38 2.32 -0.22
C ALA A 24 2.81 3.74 -0.59
N THR A 25 3.41 4.44 0.37
CA THR A 25 3.94 5.79 0.16
C THR A 25 5.47 5.80 0.22
N ILE A 26 6.11 6.48 -0.75
CA ILE A 26 7.56 6.69 -0.77
C ILE A 26 7.94 7.80 0.20
N ILE A 27 8.86 7.51 1.13
CA ILE A 27 9.49 8.50 2.01
C ILE A 27 10.85 8.84 1.43
N HIS A 28 10.97 10.05 0.89
CA HIS A 28 12.19 10.49 0.22
C HIS A 28 13.28 10.90 1.22
N ALA A 29 14.48 10.35 1.03
CA ALA A 29 15.68 10.67 1.77
C ALA A 29 16.74 11.34 0.86
N PRO A 30 17.61 12.20 1.41
CA PRO A 30 18.76 12.70 0.65
C PRO A 30 19.70 11.56 0.23
N SER A 31 20.07 11.50 -1.05
CA SER A 31 21.04 10.49 -1.56
C SER A 31 22.51 10.81 -1.28
N SER A 32 22.75 11.86 -0.47
CA SER A 32 24.06 12.42 -0.17
C SER A 32 24.85 11.54 0.80
N THR A 33 26.14 11.36 0.54
CA THR A 33 27.11 10.73 1.45
C THR A 33 27.83 11.75 2.34
N LYS A 34 27.44 13.03 2.28
CA LYS A 34 28.04 14.12 3.08
C LYS A 34 27.52 14.09 4.54
N ASN A 35 27.65 12.95 5.20
CA ASN A 35 27.46 12.79 6.64
C ASN A 35 28.80 12.43 7.28
N LYS A 36 28.84 12.39 8.62
CA LYS A 36 30.06 12.10 9.39
C LYS A 36 30.72 10.77 9.02
N ASP A 37 29.90 9.78 8.63
CA ASP A 37 30.36 8.43 8.31
C ASP A 37 30.73 8.25 6.82
N GLY A 38 30.49 9.26 5.97
CA GLY A 38 30.81 9.24 4.55
C GLY A 38 30.02 8.22 3.74
N LYS A 39 28.92 7.68 4.28
CA LYS A 39 28.17 6.55 3.71
C LYS A 39 26.72 6.91 3.46
N ARG A 40 26.10 6.26 2.48
CA ARG A 40 24.65 6.29 2.37
C ARG A 40 24.05 5.43 3.49
N ASP A 41 22.86 5.80 3.90
CA ASP A 41 22.04 4.94 4.74
C ASP A 41 21.79 3.61 4.01
N SER A 42 22.10 2.50 4.68
CA SER A 42 22.00 1.14 4.13
C SER A 42 20.56 0.66 3.98
N GLU A 43 19.61 1.27 4.68
CA GLU A 43 18.18 0.93 4.58
C GLU A 43 17.48 1.70 3.45
N MET A 44 18.17 2.67 2.84
CA MET A 44 17.63 3.54 1.80
C MET A 44 18.08 3.07 0.41
N HIS A 45 17.12 2.95 -0.52
CA HIS A 45 17.42 2.55 -1.89
C HIS A 45 16.69 3.40 -2.92
N GLN A 46 17.21 3.38 -4.15
CA GLN A 46 16.60 4.10 -5.26
C GLN A 46 15.41 3.35 -5.85
N THR A 47 14.37 4.09 -6.23
CA THR A 47 13.22 3.58 -6.96
C THR A 47 12.77 4.58 -8.00
N LYS A 48 11.95 4.14 -8.96
CA LYS A 48 11.38 5.01 -10.00
C LYS A 48 9.86 4.95 -9.91
N LYS A 49 9.22 6.10 -9.70
CA LYS A 49 7.76 6.26 -9.77
C LYS A 49 7.44 7.22 -10.93
N GLY A 50 6.73 6.73 -11.94
CA GLY A 50 6.53 7.45 -13.20
C GLY A 50 7.88 7.78 -13.87
N ASN A 51 8.12 9.06 -14.16
CA ASN A 51 9.38 9.55 -14.75
C ASN A 51 10.39 10.08 -13.72
N GLN A 52 10.09 9.99 -12.43
CA GLN A 52 10.95 10.52 -11.36
C GLN A 52 11.65 9.41 -10.59
N TYR A 53 12.91 9.63 -10.27
CA TYR A 53 13.70 8.78 -9.38
C TYR A 53 13.67 9.33 -7.96
N PHE A 54 13.51 8.43 -6.99
CA PHE A 54 13.53 8.73 -5.57
C PHE A 54 14.60 7.86 -4.91
N PHE A 55 15.28 8.40 -3.90
CA PHE A 55 16.10 7.60 -2.98
C PHE A 55 15.41 7.63 -1.62
N GLY A 56 15.20 6.48 -0.98
CA GLY A 56 14.57 6.43 0.33
C GLY A 56 13.92 5.10 0.67
N MET A 57 12.79 5.18 1.36
CA MET A 57 12.00 4.05 1.83
C MET A 57 10.60 4.05 1.21
N LYS A 58 9.88 2.95 1.41
CA LYS A 58 8.42 2.88 1.31
C LYS A 58 7.82 2.54 2.66
N ALA A 59 6.70 3.18 2.98
CA ALA A 59 5.84 2.84 4.09
C ALA A 59 4.57 2.22 3.53
N TYR A 60 4.28 1.01 3.97
CA TYR A 60 3.11 0.23 3.60
C TYR A 60 2.10 0.26 4.74
N ILE A 61 0.85 0.55 4.45
CA ILE A 61 -0.19 0.75 5.45
C ILE A 61 -1.36 -0.17 5.13
N GLY A 62 -1.88 -0.87 6.14
CA GLY A 62 -3.18 -1.54 6.08
C GLY A 62 -4.20 -0.78 6.93
N ILE A 63 -5.36 -0.53 6.32
CA ILE A 63 -6.45 0.29 6.86
C ILE A 63 -7.73 -0.54 6.86
N ASN A 64 -8.45 -0.54 7.97
CA ASN A 64 -9.79 -1.12 8.02
C ASN A 64 -10.77 -0.12 7.39
N ALA A 65 -11.38 -0.49 6.26
CA ALA A 65 -12.23 0.41 5.48
C ALA A 65 -13.52 0.82 6.21
N ASP A 66 -14.02 0.00 7.13
CA ASP A 66 -15.22 0.32 7.92
C ASP A 66 -14.96 1.47 8.91
N SER A 67 -13.81 1.43 9.59
CA SER A 67 -13.46 2.34 10.68
C SER A 67 -12.50 3.47 10.27
N GLY A 68 -11.80 3.32 9.14
CA GLY A 68 -10.70 4.18 8.72
C GLY A 68 -9.46 4.07 9.60
N LEU A 69 -9.39 3.07 10.48
CA LEU A 69 -8.26 2.90 11.39
C LEU A 69 -7.11 2.15 10.70
N VAL A 70 -5.91 2.71 10.83
CA VAL A 70 -4.66 2.01 10.51
C VAL A 70 -4.46 0.89 11.52
N HIS A 71 -4.22 -0.32 11.03
CA HIS A 71 -3.95 -1.48 11.87
C HIS A 71 -2.57 -2.09 11.61
N SER A 72 -1.95 -1.82 10.46
CA SER A 72 -0.62 -2.32 10.12
C SER A 72 0.23 -1.25 9.43
N LEU A 73 1.53 -1.26 9.72
CA LEU A 73 2.53 -0.39 9.11
C LEU A 73 3.83 -1.19 8.92
N VAL A 74 4.34 -1.23 7.69
CA VAL A 74 5.63 -1.86 7.37
C VAL A 74 6.51 -0.85 6.65
N GLY A 75 7.77 -0.72 7.08
CA GLY A 75 8.77 0.11 6.43
C GLY A 75 9.81 -0.74 5.72
N THR A 76 10.10 -0.44 4.44
CA THR A 76 11.17 -1.11 3.69
C THR A 76 11.92 -0.14 2.79
N ALA A 77 13.02 -0.60 2.20
CA ALA A 77 13.72 0.13 1.16
C ALA A 77 12.81 0.42 -0.05
N ALA A 78 12.94 1.59 -0.68
CA ALA A 78 11.98 2.02 -1.70
C ALA A 78 11.94 1.16 -2.99
N ASN A 79 12.93 0.30 -3.21
CA ASN A 79 12.99 -0.62 -4.34
C ASN A 79 12.21 -1.92 -4.12
N VAL A 80 11.69 -2.16 -2.92
CA VAL A 80 10.85 -3.32 -2.64
C VAL A 80 9.53 -3.20 -3.40
N ALA A 81 9.07 -4.31 -3.98
CA ALA A 81 7.86 -4.39 -4.78
C ALA A 81 6.63 -4.52 -3.87
N ASP A 82 5.56 -3.79 -4.17
CA ASP A 82 4.47 -3.59 -3.21
C ASP A 82 3.66 -4.86 -2.96
N VAL A 83 3.43 -5.64 -4.02
CA VAL A 83 2.87 -7.00 -3.97
C VAL A 83 3.56 -7.94 -2.96
N THR A 84 4.83 -7.69 -2.61
CA THR A 84 5.55 -8.54 -1.67
C THR A 84 5.15 -8.34 -0.21
N GLN A 85 4.56 -7.18 0.11
CA GLN A 85 4.27 -6.76 1.47
C GLN A 85 2.82 -7.01 1.89
N VAL A 86 1.94 -7.37 0.95
CA VAL A 86 0.49 -7.60 1.19
C VAL A 86 0.23 -8.51 2.39
N ASP A 87 1.01 -9.58 2.56
CA ASP A 87 0.82 -10.51 3.67
C ASP A 87 0.96 -9.86 5.05
N GLN A 88 1.87 -8.90 5.19
CA GLN A 88 2.10 -8.20 6.45
C GLN A 88 1.09 -7.08 6.70
N LEU A 89 0.32 -6.70 5.68
CA LEU A 89 -0.69 -5.66 5.77
C LEU A 89 -2.07 -6.23 6.12
N LEU A 90 -2.21 -7.55 6.16
CA LEU A 90 -3.47 -8.27 6.39
C LEU A 90 -3.36 -9.16 7.63
N HIS A 91 -4.50 -9.45 8.26
CA HIS A 91 -4.61 -10.35 9.42
C HIS A 91 -4.93 -11.80 9.02
N GLY A 92 -5.36 -12.03 7.78
CA GLY A 92 -5.70 -13.34 7.23
C GLY A 92 -7.19 -13.67 7.22
N GLU A 93 -8.02 -12.86 7.90
CA GLU A 93 -9.49 -13.04 7.95
C GLU A 93 -10.23 -12.16 6.93
N GLU A 94 -9.50 -11.35 6.16
CA GLU A 94 -10.07 -10.42 5.20
C GLU A 94 -10.69 -11.14 4.00
N THR A 95 -11.96 -10.81 3.72
CA THR A 95 -12.69 -11.32 2.56
C THR A 95 -12.62 -10.37 1.36
N TYR A 96 -12.37 -9.08 1.60
CA TYR A 96 -12.27 -8.04 0.59
C TYR A 96 -11.03 -7.17 0.87
N VAL A 97 -10.15 -7.08 -0.11
CA VAL A 97 -8.93 -6.26 -0.04
C VAL A 97 -8.87 -5.34 -1.25
N ILE A 98 -8.53 -4.09 -0.98
CA ILE A 98 -8.41 -3.03 -1.98
C ILE A 98 -7.00 -2.49 -1.93
N GLY A 99 -6.39 -2.29 -3.08
CA GLY A 99 -5.11 -1.61 -3.17
C GLY A 99 -4.87 -1.06 -4.55
N ASP A 100 -3.77 -0.33 -4.70
CA ASP A 100 -3.38 0.22 -5.99
C ASP A 100 -2.84 -0.85 -6.97
N ALA A 101 -2.52 -0.43 -8.19
CA ALA A 101 -1.98 -1.31 -9.21
C ALA A 101 -0.62 -1.94 -8.85
N GLY A 102 0.15 -1.35 -7.92
CA GLY A 102 1.43 -1.86 -7.44
C GLY A 102 1.33 -3.20 -6.71
N TYR A 103 0.13 -3.54 -6.24
CA TYR A 103 -0.17 -4.79 -5.58
C TYR A 103 -0.73 -5.87 -6.52
N THR A 104 -0.98 -5.57 -7.80
CA THR A 104 -1.55 -6.54 -8.75
C THR A 104 -0.71 -7.83 -8.84
N GLY A 105 -1.36 -8.98 -8.70
CA GLY A 105 -0.74 -10.31 -8.83
C GLY A 105 -0.38 -10.94 -7.48
N GLU A 106 -0.87 -10.35 -6.40
CA GLU A 106 -0.83 -10.85 -5.03
C GLU A 106 -1.50 -12.22 -4.90
N ASP A 107 -2.62 -12.43 -5.60
CA ASP A 107 -3.37 -13.69 -5.67
C ASP A 107 -2.52 -14.89 -6.11
N LYS A 108 -1.49 -14.65 -6.92
CA LYS A 108 -0.59 -15.69 -7.45
C LYS A 108 0.56 -16.05 -6.51
N ARG A 109 0.76 -15.29 -5.44
CA ARG A 109 1.90 -15.50 -4.54
C ARG A 109 1.65 -16.68 -3.59
N ALA A 110 2.72 -17.40 -3.27
CA ALA A 110 2.66 -18.63 -2.48
C ALA A 110 2.05 -18.40 -1.09
N GLU A 111 2.31 -17.24 -0.49
CA GLU A 111 1.78 -16.86 0.83
C GLU A 111 0.24 -16.69 0.83
N HIS A 112 -0.39 -16.73 -0.35
CA HIS A 112 -1.77 -16.31 -0.57
C HIS A 112 -2.64 -17.39 -1.23
N GLN A 113 -2.05 -18.55 -1.58
CA GLN A 113 -2.73 -19.63 -2.33
C GLN A 113 -3.93 -20.25 -1.60
N ASP A 114 -3.91 -20.27 -0.26
CA ASP A 114 -4.98 -20.88 0.54
C ASP A 114 -6.02 -19.86 1.05
N ARG A 115 -5.92 -18.59 0.65
CA ARG A 115 -6.82 -17.53 1.12
C ARG A 115 -7.86 -17.19 0.07
N GLN A 116 -9.14 -17.43 0.38
CA GLN A 116 -10.25 -16.98 -0.45
C GLN A 116 -10.60 -15.55 -0.13
N ARG A 117 -10.19 -14.62 -1.00
CA ARG A 117 -10.47 -13.19 -0.85
C ARG A 117 -10.64 -12.54 -2.21
N ILE A 118 -11.45 -11.49 -2.24
CA ILE A 118 -11.72 -10.71 -3.44
C ILE A 118 -10.75 -9.54 -3.43
N TRP A 119 -9.91 -9.47 -4.45
CA TRP A 119 -9.03 -8.33 -4.70
C TRP A 119 -9.72 -7.31 -5.60
N SER A 120 -9.64 -6.04 -5.23
CA SER A 120 -10.04 -4.93 -6.10
C SER A 120 -8.90 -3.95 -6.26
N SER A 121 -8.61 -3.58 -7.50
CA SER A 121 -7.65 -2.50 -7.78
C SER A 121 -8.38 -1.17 -7.77
N GLU A 122 -7.92 -0.25 -6.93
CA GLU A 122 -8.33 1.15 -7.02
C GLU A 122 -7.36 1.91 -7.93
N PHE A 123 -7.93 2.49 -8.99
CA PHE A 123 -7.22 3.43 -9.85
C PHE A 123 -7.43 4.84 -9.26
N PHE A 124 -6.49 5.29 -8.43
CA PHE A 124 -6.38 6.70 -8.06
C PHE A 124 -5.65 7.52 -9.14
#